data_AF-V2Y6H9-F1
#
_entry.id   AF-V2Y6H9-F1
#
_cell.length_a   1.000
_cell.length_b   1.000
_cell.length_c   1.000
_cell.angle_alpha   90.00
_cell.angle_beta   90.00
_cell.angle_gamma   90.00
#
_symmetry.space_group_name_H-M   'P 1'
#
loop_
_entity.id
_entity.type
_entity.pdbx_description
1 polymer ?
#
loop_
_entity_poly.entity_id
_entity_poly.type
_entity_poly.pdbx_seq_one_letter_code
_entity_poly.pdbx_strand_id
1 'polypeptide(L)'
;MESIDALAKAIKEFEGGVVMVSHDFRLISQVAQELWEVKDKHIRNLTKEDITVVDYKKMLAEESMASIEKAKLFSKTAPKGTT
;
A
#
# COMPACT_ATOMS: atom_id res chain seq x y z
N MET A 1 -0.16 19.87 7.75
CA MET A 1 0.90 18.99 7.19
C MET A 1 2.10 18.86 8.14
N GLU A 2 2.36 19.80 9.04
CA GLU A 2 3.51 19.75 9.97
C GLU A 2 3.57 18.54 10.92
N SER A 3 2.42 18.02 11.37
CA SER A 3 2.40 16.92 12.35
C SER A 3 2.95 15.59 11.82
N ILE A 4 2.84 15.34 10.51
CA ILE A 4 3.38 14.12 9.88
C ILE A 4 4.90 14.19 9.83
N ASP A 5 5.45 15.34 9.46
CA ASP A 5 6.91 15.52 9.38
C ASP A 5 7.54 15.50 10.79
N ALA A 6 6.85 16.07 11.79
CA ALA A 6 7.25 15.96 13.19
C ALA A 6 7.27 14.50 13.68
N LEU A 7 6.25 13.72 13.34
CA LEU A 7 6.20 12.28 13.65
C LEU A 7 7.32 11.53 12.92
N ALA A 8 7.55 11.81 11.64
CA ALA A 8 8.61 11.18 10.88
C ALA A 8 10.00 11.45 11.49
N LYS A 9 10.23 12.67 11.96
CA LYS A 9 11.46 13.04 12.67
C LYS A 9 11.61 12.29 14.00
N ALA A 10 10.55 12.27 14.82
CA ALA A 10 10.57 11.57 16.10
C ALA A 10 10.84 10.05 15.93
N ILE A 11 10.28 9.43 14.89
CA ILE A 11 10.53 8.02 14.58
C ILE A 11 11.98 7.77 14.17
N LYS A 12 12.60 8.69 13.42
CA LYS A 12 14.01 8.60 13.02
C LYS A 12 14.98 8.79 14.19
N GLU A 13 14.62 9.61 15.16
CA GLU A 13 15.43 9.87 16.35
C GLU A 13 15.26 8.80 17.45
N PHE A 14 14.24 7.95 17.33
CA PHE A 14 13.99 6.89 18.28
C PHE A 14 14.96 5.73 18.10
N GLU A 15 15.67 5.35 19.16
CA GLU A 15 16.70 4.30 19.12
C GLU A 15 16.15 2.86 19.19
N GLY A 16 14.84 2.70 19.40
CA GLY A 16 14.19 1.39 19.46
C GLY A 16 13.65 0.90 18.11
N GLY A 17 13.06 -0.29 18.10
CA GLY A 17 12.34 -0.83 16.94
C GLY A 17 10.94 -0.24 16.81
N VAL A 18 10.55 0.16 15.59
CA VAL A 18 9.21 0.66 15.29
C VAL A 18 8.57 -0.22 14.22
N VAL A 19 7.40 -0.76 14.53
CA VAL A 19 6.50 -1.38 13.55
C VAL A 19 5.33 -0.43 13.34
N MET A 20 5.08 -0.03 12.10
CA MET A 20 3.95 0.83 11.77
C MET A 20 3.13 0.27 10.63
N VAL A 21 1.83 0.60 10.65
CA VAL A 21 0.89 0.32 9.57
C VAL A 21 0.31 1.65 9.15
N SER A 22 0.52 2.02 7.88
CA SER A 22 0.02 3.27 7.32
C SER A 22 -0.49 3.05 5.91
N HIS A 23 -1.44 3.89 5.51
CA HIS A 23 -1.87 4.01 4.11
C HIS A 23 -1.24 5.23 3.43
N ASP A 24 -0.54 6.12 4.17
CA ASP A 24 0.16 7.28 3.60
C ASP A 24 1.57 6.86 3.14
N PHE A 25 1.73 6.75 1.83
CA PHE A 25 3.00 6.43 1.18
C PHE A 25 4.11 7.43 1.48
N ARG A 26 3.80 8.71 1.74
CA ARG A 26 4.82 9.71 2.03
C ARG A 26 5.47 9.42 3.37
N LEU A 27 4.68 9.09 4.39
CA LEU A 27 5.21 8.71 5.69
C LEU A 27 6.07 7.45 5.57
N ILE A 28 5.54 6.40 4.92
CA ILE A 28 6.26 5.14 4.69
C ILE A 28 7.58 5.40 3.97
N SER A 29 7.57 6.14 2.87
CA SER A 29 8.79 6.46 2.11
C SER A 29 9.82 7.26 2.90
N GLN A 30 9.39 8.04 3.89
CA GLN A 30 10.27 8.88 4.68
C GLN A 30 10.95 8.11 5.82
N VAL A 31 10.27 7.12 6.42
CA VAL A 31 10.71 6.48 7.69
C VAL A 31 11.00 4.98 7.56
N ALA A 32 10.40 4.28 6.60
CA ALA A 32 10.48 2.83 6.54
C ALA A 32 11.84 2.39 5.97
N GLN A 33 12.54 1.55 6.72
CA GLN A 33 13.78 0.88 6.29
C GLN A 33 13.49 -0.47 5.62
N GLU A 34 12.42 -1.14 6.08
CA GLU A 34 11.93 -2.39 5.50
C GLU A 34 10.45 -2.24 5.15
N LEU A 35 10.06 -2.82 4.02
CA LEU A 35 8.69 -2.87 3.56
C LEU A 35 8.17 -4.30 3.64
N TRP A 36 7.10 -4.48 4.39
CA TRP A 36 6.44 -5.76 4.56
C TRP A 36 5.02 -5.69 4.01
N GLU A 37 4.66 -6.65 3.18
CA GLU A 37 3.31 -6.78 2.62
C GLU A 37 2.60 -7.97 3.27
N VAL A 38 1.35 -7.74 3.66
CA VAL A 38 0.44 -8.78 4.12
C VAL A 38 -0.66 -8.93 3.07
N LYS A 39 -0.61 -10.02 2.31
CA LYS A 39 -1.56 -10.30 1.22
C LYS A 39 -1.82 -11.80 1.13
N ASP A 40 -3.05 -12.18 0.80
CA ASP A 40 -3.46 -13.57 0.59
C ASP A 40 -3.09 -14.52 1.75
N LYS A 41 -3.24 -14.04 3.00
CA LYS A 41 -2.87 -14.76 4.25
C LYS A 41 -1.36 -15.07 4.37
N HIS A 42 -0.52 -14.46 3.56
CA HIS A 42 0.94 -14.57 3.59
C HIS A 42 1.58 -13.22 3.93
N ILE A 43 2.80 -13.29 4.48
CA ILE A 43 3.62 -12.13 4.79
C ILE A 43 4.86 -12.19 3.89
N ARG A 44 5.11 -11.12 3.14
CA ARG A 44 6.27 -10.98 2.25
C ARG A 44 7.12 -9.78 2.68
N ASN A 45 8.44 -9.94 2.63
CA ASN A 45 9.37 -8.84 2.85
C ASN A 45 9.81 -8.31 1.48
N LEU A 46 9.20 -7.21 1.05
CA LEU A 46 9.41 -6.63 -0.26
C LEU A 46 10.83 -6.07 -0.43
N THR A 47 11.43 -5.54 0.64
CA THR A 47 12.81 -5.04 0.60
C THR A 47 13.83 -6.15 0.35
N LYS A 48 13.58 -7.37 0.84
CA LYS A 48 14.41 -8.55 0.55
C LYS A 48 14.26 -9.08 -0.87
N GLU A 49 13.19 -8.70 -1.56
CA GLU A 49 12.91 -9.04 -2.95
C GLU A 49 13.35 -7.93 -3.92
N ASP A 50 14.15 -6.96 -3.44
CA ASP A 50 14.60 -5.77 -4.20
C ASP A 50 13.46 -4.88 -4.72
N ILE A 51 12.28 -4.95 -4.10
CA ILE A 51 11.10 -4.14 -4.46
C ILE A 51 11.11 -2.86 -3.63
N THR A 52 11.12 -1.71 -4.32
CA THR A 52 11.07 -0.40 -3.66
C THR A 52 9.64 0.01 -3.32
N VAL A 53 9.49 1.00 -2.42
CA VAL A 53 8.18 1.62 -2.12
C VAL A 53 7.52 2.20 -3.39
N VAL A 54 8.33 2.67 -4.35
CA VAL A 54 7.84 3.21 -5.63
C VAL A 54 7.28 2.10 -6.52
N ASP A 55 7.99 0.97 -6.60
CA ASP A 55 7.55 -0.20 -7.36
C ASP A 55 6.27 -0.77 -6.76
N TYR A 56 6.22 -0.91 -5.44
CA TYR A 56 5.02 -1.37 -4.73
C TYR A 56 3.81 -0.46 -4.97
N LYS A 57 4.01 0.87 -4.96
CA LYS A 57 2.96 1.84 -5.29
C LYS A 57 2.47 1.65 -6.73
N LYS A 58 3.36 1.39 -7.68
CA LYS A 58 3.00 1.14 -9.08
C LYS A 58 2.18 -0.14 -9.23
N MET A 59 2.62 -1.23 -8.59
CA MET A 59 1.89 -2.51 -8.58
C MET A 59 0.47 -2.34 -8.02
N LEU A 60 0.32 -1.65 -6.89
CA LEU A 60 -0.99 -1.38 -6.29
C LEU A 60 -1.90 -0.52 -7.19
N ALA A 61 -1.34 0.46 -7.91
CA ALA A 61 -2.10 1.27 -8.84
C ALA A 61 -2.63 0.43 -10.02
N GLU A 62 -1.79 -0.45 -10.58
CA GLU A 62 -2.17 -1.38 -11.66
C GLU A 62 -3.24 -2.37 -11.20
N GLU A 63 -3.08 -2.97 -10.01
CA GLU A 63 -4.07 -3.89 -9.43
C GLU A 63 -5.43 -3.21 -9.18
N SER A 64 -5.41 -1.97 -8.67
CA SER A 64 -6.63 -1.18 -8.44
C SER A 64 -7.36 -0.88 -9.75
N MET A 65 -6.62 -0.45 -10.79
CA MET A 65 -7.20 -0.20 -12.11
C MET A 65 -7.82 -1.46 -12.72
N ALA A 66 -7.11 -2.59 -12.67
CA ALA A 66 -7.60 -3.87 -13.18
C ALA A 66 -8.86 -4.34 -12.44
N SER A 67 -8.93 -4.10 -11.12
CA SER A 67 -10.09 -4.44 -10.30
C SER A 67 -11.31 -3.60 -10.65
N ILE A 68 -11.11 -2.29 -10.87
CA ILE A 68 -12.17 -1.38 -11.33
C ILE A 68 -12.67 -1.77 -12.73
N GLU A 69 -11.77 -2.14 -13.64
CA GLU A 69 -12.13 -2.57 -14.99
C GLU A 69 -12.98 -3.85 -14.97
N LYS A 70 -12.54 -4.87 -14.22
CA LYS A 70 -13.33 -6.09 -14.01
C LYS A 70 -14.71 -5.78 -13.45
N ALA A 71 -14.80 -4.96 -12.39
CA ALA A 71 -16.07 -4.58 -11.78
C ALA A 71 -17.01 -3.86 -12.77
N LYS A 72 -16.46 -3.00 -13.66
CA LYS A 72 -17.22 -2.34 -14.73
C LYS A 72 -17.75 -3.33 -15.78
N LEU A 73 -16.97 -4.35 -16.16
CA LEU A 73 -17.44 -5.39 -17.08
C LEU A 73 -18.60 -6.20 -16.46
N PHE A 74 -18.47 -6.60 -15.18
CA PHE A 74 -19.52 -7.35 -14.47
C PHE A 74 -20.83 -6.57 -14.36
N SER A 75 -20.80 -5.25 -14.09
CA SER A 75 -22.05 -4.48 -14.03
C SER A 75 -22.74 -4.31 -15.39
N LYS A 76 -21.98 -4.37 -16.49
CA LYS A 76 -22.50 -4.32 -17.87
C LYS A 76 -23.16 -5.63 -18.32
N THR A 77 -22.82 -6.76 -17.70
CA THR A 77 -23.35 -8.10 -18.04
C THR A 77 -24.50 -8.55 -17.14
N ALA A 78 -24.84 -7.79 -16.09
CA ALA A 78 -25.99 -8.10 -15.25
C ALA A 78 -27.29 -7.98 -16.08
N PRO A 79 -28.07 -9.07 -16.24
CA PRO A 79 -29.32 -9.01 -16.99
C PRO A 79 -30.27 -8.05 -16.28
N LYS A 80 -30.85 -7.10 -17.03
CA LYS A 80 -31.97 -6.29 -16.54
C LYS A 80 -33.08 -7.26 -16.13
N GLY A 81 -33.36 -7.32 -14.83
CA GLY A 81 -34.41 -8.16 -14.27
C GLY A 81 -35.71 -7.96 -15.04
N THR A 82 -36.21 -9.04 -15.63
CA THR A 82 -37.56 -9.14 -16.17
C THR A 82 -38.52 -9.16 -14.98
N THR A 83 -39.37 -8.14 -14.88
CA THR A 83 -40.59 -8.13 -14.06
C THR A 83 -41.61 -9.11 -14.62
#